data_AF-A0A523SRZ4-F1
#
_entry.id   AF-A0A523SRZ4-F1
#
_cell.length_a   1.000
_cell.length_b   1.000
_cell.length_c   1.000
_cell.angle_alpha   90.00
_cell.angle_beta   90.00
_cell.angle_gamma   90.00
#
_symmetry.space_group_name_H-M   'P 1'
#
loop_
_entity.id
_entity.type
_entity.pdbx_description
1 polymer ?
#
loop_
_entity_poly.entity_id
_entity_poly.type
_entity_poly.pdbx_seq_one_letter_code
_entity_poly.pdbx_strand_id
1 'polypeptide(L)' 'MSKKPLQPDEVLSFGRKNYFLFAAAILIIAVGYLTLSKGSMTLAPILLVLGYVILIPIAIIIK' A
#
# COMPACT_ATOMS: atom_id res chain seq x y z
N MET A 1 11.10 22.85 34.21
CA MET A 1 11.34 21.97 33.04
C MET A 1 10.14 21.03 32.93
N SER A 2 9.07 21.48 32.25
CA SER A 2 7.80 20.74 32.18
C SER A 2 7.94 19.64 31.13
N LYS A 3 8.07 18.38 31.57
CA LYS A 3 8.05 17.23 30.66
C LYS A 3 6.63 17.12 30.12
N LYS A 4 6.43 17.62 28.90
CA LYS A 4 5.26 17.34 28.07
C LYS A 4 5.03 15.83 28.12
N PRO A 5 3.83 15.33 28.46
CA PRO A 5 3.58 13.90 28.47
C PRO A 5 3.94 13.39 27.09
N LEU A 6 4.90 12.46 27.06
CA LEU A 6 5.26 11.70 25.87
C LEU A 6 3.96 10.99 25.47
N GLN A 7 3.24 11.57 24.51
CA GLN A 7 2.10 10.93 23.87
C GLN A 7 2.63 9.55 23.46
N PRO A 8 1.97 8.45 23.84
CA PRO A 8 2.38 7.12 23.42
C PRO A 8 2.65 7.23 21.94
N ASP A 9 3.88 6.93 21.52
CA ASP A 9 4.23 6.86 20.11
C ASP A 9 3.06 6.09 19.50
N GLU A 10 2.28 6.73 18.61
CA GLU A 10 1.23 6.04 17.89
C GLU A 10 1.98 4.99 17.06
N VAL A 11 2.31 3.87 17.71
CA VAL A 11 2.80 2.64 17.12
C VAL A 11 1.75 2.40 16.08
N LEU A 12 2.12 2.68 14.83
CA LEU A 12 1.22 2.65 13.70
C LEU A 12 0.47 1.34 13.80
N SER A 13 -0.75 1.40 14.33
CA SER A 13 -1.52 0.23 14.71
C SER A 13 -2.17 -0.19 13.42
N PHE A 14 -1.35 -0.75 12.55
CA PHE A 14 -1.77 -1.32 11.29
C PHE A 14 -2.69 -2.48 11.68
N GLY A 15 -3.99 -2.22 11.63
CA GLY A 15 -4.98 -3.25 11.87
C GLY A 15 -4.74 -4.40 10.89
N ARG A 16 -5.22 -5.61 11.24
CA ARG A 16 -5.16 -6.77 10.34
C ARG A 16 -5.69 -6.48 8.92
N LYS A 17 -6.61 -5.50 8.80
CA LYS A 17 -7.13 -5.01 7.53
C LYS A 17 -6.06 -4.35 6.64
N ASN A 18 -5.18 -3.54 7.22
CA ASN A 18 -4.12 -2.85 6.47
C ASN A 18 -3.11 -3.86 5.93
N TYR A 19 -2.83 -4.92 6.69
CA TYR A 19 -1.99 -6.03 6.21
C TYR A 19 -2.63 -6.77 5.03
N PHE A 20 -3.94 -7.00 5.07
CA PHE A 20 -4.68 -7.59 3.94
C PHE A 20 -4.65 -6.69 2.70
N LEU A 21 -4.82 -5.38 2.87
CA LEU A 21 -4.72 -4.42 1.76
C LEU A 21 -3.29 -4.36 1.19
N PHE A 22 -2.28 -4.46 2.04
CA PHE A 22 -0.88 -4.51 1.62
C PHE A 22 -0.58 -5.78 0.79
N ALA A 23 -1.07 -6.94 1.26
CA ALA A 23 -0.95 -8.19 0.51
C ALA A 23 -1.67 -8.13 -0.84
N ALA A 24 -2.86 -7.52 -0.88
CA ALA A 24 -3.60 -7.30 -2.12
C ALA A 24 -2.84 -6.36 -3.09
N ALA A 25 -2.21 -5.30 -2.58
CA ALA A 25 -1.40 -4.38 -3.38
C ALA A 25 -0.20 -5.10 -4.02
N ILE A 26 0.51 -5.92 -3.24
CA ILE A 26 1.63 -6.72 -3.75
C ILE A 26 1.17 -7.68 -4.85
N LEU A 27 0.03 -8.35 -4.68
CA LEU A 27 -0.53 -9.24 -5.71
C LEU A 27 -0.88 -8.49 -6.99
N ILE A 28 -1.50 -7.32 -6.88
CA ILE A 28 -1.83 -6.47 -8.04
C ILE A 28 -0.57 -6.02 -8.77
N ILE A 29 0.47 -5.62 -8.03
CA ILE A 29 1.77 -5.23 -8.59
C ILE A 29 2.41 -6.42 -9.32
N ALA A 30 2.39 -7.62 -8.73
CA ALA A 30 2.93 -8.82 -9.36
C ALA A 30 2.19 -9.18 -10.66
N VAL A 31 0.85 -9.11 -10.66
CA VAL A 31 0.04 -9.34 -11.87
C VAL A 31 0.29 -8.27 -12.94
N GLY A 32 0.44 -7.00 -12.54
CA GLY A 32 0.81 -5.91 -13.44
C GLY A 32 2.18 -6.13 -14.09
N TYR A 33 3.15 -6.60 -13.32
CA TYR A 33 4.49 -6.93 -13.81
C TYR A 33 4.49 -8.13 -14.76
N LEU A 34 3.73 -9.19 -14.46
CA LEU A 34 3.55 -10.33 -15.36
C LEU A 34 2.84 -9.95 -16.67
N THR A 35 1.94 -8.96 -16.60
CA THR A 35 1.26 -8.40 -17.78
C THR A 35 2.21 -7.54 -18.61
N LEU A 36 3.16 -6.85 -17.96
CA LEU A 36 4.23 -6.11 -18.63
C LEU A 36 5.13 -7.07 -19.42
N SER A 37 5.47 -8.22 -18.82
CA SER A 37 6.26 -9.27 -19.48
C SER A 37 5.58 -9.85 -20.72
N LYS A 38 4.25 -9.71 -20.87
CA LYS A 38 3.51 -10.11 -22.07
C LYS A 38 3.52 -9.04 -23.18
N GLY A 39 4.20 -7.91 -23.00
CA GLY A 39 4.32 -6.83 -23.99
C GLY A 39 3.22 -5.77 -23.92
N SER A 40 2.37 -5.80 -22.89
CA SER A 40 1.26 -4.85 -22.75
C SER A 40 1.73 -3.55 -22.07
N MET A 41 2.31 -2.64 -22.87
CA MET A 41 2.89 -1.36 -22.43
C MET A 41 1.87 -0.37 -21.84
N THR A 42 0.57 -0.58 -22.05
CA THR A 42 -0.51 0.31 -21.55
C THR A 42 -1.17 -0.22 -20.28
N LEU A 43 -1.50 -1.51 -20.23
CA LEU A 43 -2.18 -2.10 -19.07
C LEU A 43 -1.25 -2.27 -17.85
N ALA A 44 0.02 -2.58 -18.08
CA ALA A 44 0.96 -2.81 -16.99
C ALA A 44 1.27 -1.57 -16.15
N PRO A 45 1.61 -0.39 -16.72
CA PRO A 45 1.80 0.82 -15.92
C PRO A 45 0.52 1.23 -15.19
N ILE A 46 -0.66 1.06 -15.80
CA ILE A 46 -1.95 1.39 -15.17
C ILE A 46 -2.18 0.53 -13.93
N LEU A 47 -1.95 -0.79 -14.01
CA LEU A 47 -2.08 -1.70 -12.86
C LEU A 47 -1.06 -1.39 -11.76
N LEU A 48 0.18 -1.08 -12.14
CA LEU A 48 1.24 -0.71 -11.20
C LEU A 48 0.94 0.61 -10.49
N VAL A 49 0.48 1.63 -11.22
CA VAL A 49 0.11 2.94 -10.65
C VAL A 49 -1.12 2.80 -9.76
N LEU A 50 -2.15 2.05 -10.15
CA LEU A 50 -3.31 1.79 -9.29
C LEU A 50 -2.91 1.05 -8.00
N GLY A 51 -2.08 0.01 -8.11
CA GLY A 51 -1.61 -0.75 -6.95
C GLY A 51 -0.74 0.08 -6.01
N TYR A 52 0.20 0.84 -6.56
CA TYR A 52 1.19 1.57 -5.77
C TYR A 52 0.69 2.95 -5.29
N VAL A 53 0.04 3.72 -6.15
CA VAL A 53 -0.34 5.12 -5.86
C VAL A 53 -1.71 5.23 -5.18
N ILE A 54 -2.60 4.27 -5.40
CA ILE A 54 -3.94 4.31 -4.80
C ILE A 54 -4.07 3.29 -3.67
N LEU A 55 -3.71 2.03 -3.91
CA LEU A 55 -3.96 0.97 -2.93
C LEU A 55 -3.05 1.10 -1.69
N ILE A 56 -1.76 1.40 -1.86
CA ILE A 56 -0.84 1.55 -0.72
C ILE A 56 -1.21 2.76 0.16
N PRO A 57 -1.48 3.97 -0.37
CA PRO A 57 -1.90 5.10 0.47
C PRO A 57 -3.24 4.87 1.15
N ILE A 58 -4.21 4.25 0.47
CA ILE A 58 -5.48 3.85 1.09
C ILE A 58 -5.26 2.83 2.21
N ALA A 59 -4.36 1.86 2.02
CA ALA A 59 -4.00 0.89 3.03
C ALA A 59 -3.30 1.51 4.26
N ILE A 60 -2.73 2.70 4.12
CA ILE A 60 -2.07 3.43 5.21
C ILE A 60 -3.05 4.40 5.89
N ILE A 61 -3.92 5.06 5.13
CA ILE A 61 -4.86 6.09 5.63
C ILE A 61 -6.11 5.46 6.25
N ILE A 62 -6.63 4.37 5.68
CA ILE A 62 -7.77 3.66 6.26
C ILE A 62 -7.25 2.81 7.44
N LYS A 63 -7.73 3.14 8.64
CA LYS A 63 -7.43 2.47 9.92
C LYS A 63 -8.49 1.41 10.23
#